data_AF-A0A0B6YDI5-F1
#
_entry.id   AF-A0A0B6YDI5-F1
#
_cell.length_a   1.000
_cell.length_b   1.000
_cell.length_c   1.000
_cell.angle_alpha   90.00
_cell.angle_beta   90.00
_cell.angle_gamma   90.00
#
_symmetry.space_group_name_H-M   'P 1'
#
loop_
_entity.id
_entity.type
_entity.pdbx_description
1 polymer ?
#
loop_
_entity_poly.entity_id
_entity_poly.type
_entity_poly.pdbx_seq_one_letter_code
_entity_poly.pdbx_strand_id
1 'polypeptide(L)'
;KDKKVRNNATKNGNHLWEFVRDLLRDPEANPKLLKWEDKENGVFRFVQSEKVAQLWGDKKNNPLMTYEKLSRAMRLVLTQIPLSTFS
;
A
#
# COMPACT_ATOMS: atom_id res chain seq x y z
N LYS A 1 -5.24 15.75 22.81
CA LYS A 1 -4.83 14.40 23.29
C LYS A 1 -4.60 13.55 22.05
N ASP A 2 -3.47 13.78 21.42
CA ASP A 2 -3.11 13.23 20.12
C ASP A 2 -2.73 11.76 20.31
N LYS A 3 -3.63 10.87 19.89
CA LYS A 3 -3.39 9.43 19.93
C LYS A 3 -2.27 9.13 18.93
N LYS A 4 -1.07 8.94 19.47
CA LYS A 4 0.09 8.33 18.83
C LYS A 4 -0.34 6.96 18.31
N VAL A 5 -0.73 6.91 17.03
CA VAL A 5 -1.05 5.68 16.32
C VAL A 5 0.19 4.80 16.42
N ARG A 6 -0.02 3.65 17.06
CA ARG A 6 1.03 2.76 17.54
C ARG A 6 1.67 2.14 16.31
N ASN A 7 2.88 2.58 15.98
CA ASN A 7 3.75 1.98 14.96
C ASN A 7 3.99 0.51 15.32
N ASN A 8 3.09 -0.37 14.88
CA ASN A 8 3.36 -1.78 14.74
C ASN A 8 4.20 -1.92 13.45
N ALA A 9 5.41 -1.36 13.48
CA ALA A 9 6.47 -1.64 12.54
C ALA A 9 6.96 -3.07 12.81
N THR A 10 6.07 -4.05 12.62
CA THR A 10 6.45 -5.45 12.52
C THR A 10 7.43 -5.54 11.36
N LYS A 11 8.62 -6.03 11.69
CA LYS A 11 9.87 -6.14 10.92
C LYS A 11 9.77 -6.90 9.57
N ASN A 12 8.60 -7.02 8.95
CA ASN A 12 8.32 -8.00 7.88
C ASN A 12 7.65 -7.38 6.64
N GLY A 13 8.18 -6.29 6.07
CA GLY A 13 7.58 -5.72 4.86
C GLY A 13 8.59 -4.98 4.01
N ASN A 14 9.49 -5.72 3.36
CA ASN A 14 10.42 -5.13 2.40
C ASN A 14 9.73 -4.80 1.07
N HIS A 15 8.60 -5.43 0.76
CA HIS A 15 7.92 -5.28 -0.52
C HIS A 15 6.65 -4.45 -0.41
N LEU A 16 6.37 -3.68 -1.46
CA LEU A 16 5.23 -2.76 -1.53
C LEU A 16 3.89 -3.48 -1.40
N TRP A 17 3.75 -4.67 -2.00
CA TRP A 17 2.52 -5.46 -1.96
C TRP A 17 2.19 -5.95 -0.54
N GLU A 18 3.20 -6.29 0.27
CA GLU A 18 3.00 -6.71 1.67
C GLU A 18 2.48 -5.55 2.51
N PHE A 19 3.07 -4.36 2.33
CA PHE A 19 2.63 -3.14 3.00
C PHE A 19 1.19 -2.76 2.66
N VAL A 20 0.83 -2.84 1.38
CA VAL A 20 -0.54 -2.58 0.93
C VAL A 20 -1.51 -3.61 1.52
N ARG A 21 -1.14 -4.89 1.55
CA ARG A 21 -1.94 -5.95 2.18
C ARG A 21 -2.13 -5.71 3.68
N ASP A 22 -1.08 -5.31 4.40
CA ASP A 22 -1.17 -5.02 5.83
C ASP A 22 -2.07 -3.81 6.11
N LEU A 23 -1.98 -2.74 5.30
CA LEU A 23 -2.89 -1.59 5.42
C LEU A 23 -4.35 -1.96 5.11
N LEU A 24 -4.59 -2.89 4.18
CA LEU A 24 -5.93 -3.36 3.86
C LEU A 24 -6.52 -4.30 4.93
N ARG A 25 -5.67 -4.90 5.77
CA ARG A 25 -6.06 -5.70 6.93
C ARG A 25 -6.33 -4.84 8.17
N ASP A 26 -5.77 -3.64 8.23
CA ASP A 26 -5.94 -2.72 9.34
C ASP A 26 -7.30 -2.00 9.25
N PRO A 27 -8.21 -2.20 10.23
CA PRO A 27 -9.52 -1.54 10.25
C PRO A 27 -9.47 -0.03 10.54
N GLU A 28 -8.34 0.53 11.00
CA GLU A 28 -8.18 1.99 11.10
C GLU A 28 -7.77 2.61 9.77
N ALA A 29 -6.99 1.88 8.96
CA ALA A 29 -6.55 2.28 7.63
C ALA A 29 -7.61 2.02 6.55
N ASN A 30 -8.40 0.96 6.67
CA ASN A 30 -9.53 0.66 5.78
C ASN A 30 -10.86 1.08 6.42
N PRO A 31 -11.66 1.99 5.83
CA PRO A 31 -11.64 2.46 4.43
C PRO A 31 -10.97 3.84 4.21
N LYS A 32 -10.33 4.44 5.22
CA LYS A 32 -9.88 5.84 5.17
C LYS A 32 -8.68 6.09 4.24
N LEU A 33 -7.78 5.12 4.15
CA LEU A 33 -6.52 5.19 3.39
C LEU A 33 -6.58 4.32 2.13
N LEU A 34 -7.01 3.07 2.28
CA LEU A 34 -7.31 2.15 1.19
C LEU A 34 -8.67 1.50 1.43
N LYS A 35 -9.33 1.07 0.36
CA LYS A 35 -10.63 0.41 0.43
C LYS A 35 -10.63 -0.81 -0.46
N TRP A 36 -11.14 -1.93 0.07
CA TRP A 36 -11.51 -3.08 -0.76
C TRP A 36 -12.71 -2.71 -1.65
N GLU A 37 -12.51 -2.84 -2.95
CA GLU A 37 -13.62 -2.81 -3.91
C GLU A 37 -14.14 -4.23 -4.13
N ASP A 38 -13.23 -5.20 -4.22
CA ASP A 38 -13.54 -6.63 -4.25
C ASP A 38 -12.50 -7.40 -3.42
N LYS A 39 -12.92 -7.87 -2.25
CA LYS A 39 -12.02 -8.59 -1.34
C LYS A 39 -11.70 -10.00 -1.85
N GLU A 40 -12.60 -10.62 -2.61
CA GLU A 40 -12.47 -11.99 -3.09
C GLU A 40 -11.49 -12.04 -4.28
N ASN A 41 -11.59 -11.07 -5.19
CA ASN A 41 -10.69 -10.93 -6.33
C ASN A 41 -9.42 -10.11 -6.02
N GLY A 42 -9.26 -9.63 -4.79
CA GLY A 42 -8.09 -8.85 -4.38
C GLY A 42 -8.04 -7.44 -4.99
N VAL A 43 -9.18 -6.88 -5.40
CA VAL A 43 -9.30 -5.54 -5.99
C VAL A 43 -9.49 -4.50 -4.90
N PHE A 44 -8.62 -3.49 -4.90
CA PHE A 44 -8.68 -2.39 -3.95
C PHE A 44 -8.37 -1.07 -4.63
N ARG A 45 -8.77 0.03 -3.98
CA ARG A 45 -8.47 1.40 -4.40
C ARG A 45 -7.80 2.17 -3.29
N PHE A 46 -6.95 3.13 -3.68
CA PHE A 46 -6.43 4.14 -2.76
C PHE A 46 -7.49 5.22 -2.56
N VAL A 47 -7.82 5.50 -1.30
CA VAL A 47 -8.72 6.59 -0.91
C VAL A 47 -7.91 7.84 -0.58
N GLN A 48 -6.83 7.68 0.19
CA GLN A 48 -5.87 8.75 0.50
C GLN A 48 -4.46 8.37 0.01
N SER A 49 -4.31 8.42 -1.31
CA SER A 49 -3.07 8.10 -2.04
C SER A 49 -1.83 8.78 -1.47
N GLU A 50 -1.91 10.08 -1.16
CA GLU A 50 -0.80 10.87 -0.58
C GLU A 50 -0.35 10.34 0.78
N LYS A 51 -1.29 10.07 1.70
CA LYS A 51 -0.96 9.55 3.02
C LYS A 51 -0.35 8.15 2.95
N VAL A 52 -0.84 7.31 2.04
CA VAL A 52 -0.27 5.97 1.87
C VAL A 52 1.16 6.04 1.32
N ALA A 53 1.45 6.96 0.41
CA ALA A 53 2.80 7.21 -0.07
C ALA A 53 3.73 7.73 1.03
N GLN A 54 3.26 8.64 1.88
CA GLN A 54 4.00 9.13 3.04
C GLN A 54 4.31 7.99 4.02
N LEU A 55 3.30 7.17 4.39
CA LEU A 55 3.50 6.01 5.28
C LEU A 55 4.51 5.01 4.70
N TRP A 56 4.48 4.79 3.39
CA TRP A 56 5.47 3.94 2.72
C TRP A 56 6.87 4.59 2.72
N GLY A 57 6.94 5.90 2.48
CA GLY A 57 8.15 6.70 2.57
C GLY A 57 8.78 6.61 3.96
N ASP A 58 7.99 6.83 5.02
CA ASP A 58 8.42 6.71 6.41
C ASP A 58 8.97 5.31 6.71
N LYS A 59 8.28 4.26 6.24
CA LYS A 59 8.71 2.86 6.41
C LYS A 59 10.05 2.56 5.70
N LYS A 60 10.30 3.19 4.55
CA LYS A 60 11.54 3.03 3.76
C LYS A 60 12.58 4.11 4.02
N ASN A 61 12.34 5.01 4.98
CA ASN A 61 13.14 6.21 5.23
C ASN A 61 13.39 7.03 3.94
N ASN A 62 12.39 7.11 3.07
CA ASN A 62 12.42 7.85 1.81
C ASN A 62 11.36 8.98 1.85
N PRO A 63 11.72 10.18 2.33
CA PRO A 63 10.78 11.30 2.44
C PRO A 63 10.35 11.86 1.08
N LEU A 64 11.02 11.48 -0.01
CA LEU A 64 10.66 11.88 -1.38
C LEU A 64 9.67 10.90 -2.04
N MET A 65 9.13 9.95 -1.28
CA MET A 65 8.16 8.99 -1.76
C MET A 65 6.81 9.67 -2.00
N THR A 66 6.36 9.65 -3.25
CA THR A 66 5.06 10.19 -3.67
C THR A 66 4.19 9.07 -4.22
N TYR A 67 2.88 9.32 -4.31
CA TYR A 67 1.96 8.33 -4.88
C TYR A 67 2.30 7.99 -6.34
N GLU A 68 2.81 8.94 -7.11
CA GLU A 68 3.25 8.68 -8.49
C GLU A 68 4.35 7.61 -8.53
N LYS A 69 5.38 7.75 -7.69
CA LYS A 69 6.49 6.77 -7.57
C LYS A 69 6.00 5.43 -7.04
N LEU A 70 5.14 5.45 -6.03
CA LEU A 70 4.53 4.25 -5.46
C LEU A 70 3.68 3.50 -6.50
N SER A 71 2.79 4.21 -7.19
CA SER A 71 1.91 3.63 -8.21
C SER A 71 2.69 3.14 -9.43
N ARG A 72 3.82 3.78 -9.76
CA ARG A 72 4.74 3.29 -10.79
C ARG A 72 5.37 1.97 -10.37
N ALA A 73 5.84 1.85 -9.14
CA ALA A 73 6.36 0.59 -8.61
C ALA A 73 5.30 -0.52 -8.61
N MET A 74 4.06 -0.23 -8.19
CA MET A 74 2.96 -1.19 -8.28
C MET A 74 2.66 -1.62 -9.71
N ARG A 75 2.61 -0.66 -10.65
CA ARG A 75 2.40 -0.97 -12.06
C ARG A 75 3.52 -1.82 -12.61
N LEU A 76 4.78 -1.51 -12.29
CA LEU A 76 5.91 -2.35 -12.71
C LEU A 76 5.81 -3.78 -12.19
N VAL A 77 5.22 -4.01 -11.01
CA VAL A 77 4.94 -5.36 -10.51
C VAL A 77 3.86 -6.06 -11.36
N LEU A 78 2.81 -5.34 -11.76
CA LEU A 78 1.70 -5.90 -12.54
C LEU A 78 1.99 -6.01 -14.05
N THR A 79 2.80 -5.11 -14.62
CA THR A 79 3.15 -5.08 -16.05
C THR A 79 4.37 -5.92 -16.38
N GLN A 80 5.19 -6.30 -15.39
CA GLN A 80 6.27 -7.28 -15.60
C GLN A 80 5.79 -8.73 -15.53
N ILE A 81 4.51 -8.96 -15.22
CA ILE A 81 3.89 -10.26 -15.46
C ILE A 81 3.63 -10.31 -16.97
N PRO A 82 4.33 -11.16 -17.75
CA PRO A 82 4.09 -11.25 -19.17
C PRO A 82 2.62 -11.64 -19.38
N LEU A 83 1.96 -11.00 -20.34
CA LEU A 83 0.54 -11.22 -20.69
C LEU A 83 0.21 -12.70 -20.95
N SER A 84 1.22 -13.53 -21.24
CA SER A 84 1.13 -14.99 -21.35
C SER A 84 0.81 -15.72 -20.04
N THR A 85 0.87 -15.06 -18.88
CA THR A 85 0.53 -15.65 -17.57
C THR A 85 -0.98 -15.59 -17.29
N PHE A 86 -1.72 -14.80 -18.07
CA PHE A 86 -3.18 -14.64 -17.98
C PHE A 86 -3.93 -15.36 -19.12
N SER A 87 -3.27 -16.25 -19.86
CA SER A 87 -3.91 -17.11 -20.87
C SER A 87 -4.03 -18.55 -20.39
#